data_AF-G8F4M3-F1
#
_entry.id   AF-G8F4M3-F1
#
_cell.length_a   1.000
_cell.length_b   1.000
_cell.length_c   1.000
_cell.angle_alpha   90.00
_cell.angle_beta   90.00
_cell.angle_gamma   90.00
#
_symmetry.space_group_name_H-M   'P 1'
#
loop_
_entity.id
_entity.type
_entity.pdbx_description
1 polymer ?
#
loop_
_entity_poly.entity_id
_entity_poly.type
_entity_poly.pdbx_seq_one_letter_code
_entity_poly.pdbx_strand_id
1 'polypeptide(L)'
;MRPRGFLGAGQWLSRAMSRCVLEPRPPGKRWMVAELFGLTAEEVYLVHDELDKPLGRLALKLGGSARGHNGVRSCISCLNSNAMPRLRVGIGRPTHPEAVQAHVLGCFSPAEQELLPLLLDRATDLILDHIRERSQGPSLGL
;
A
#
# COMPACT_ATOMS: atom_id res chain seq x y z
N MET A 1 27.87 24.66 -1.89
CA MET A 1 26.59 24.76 -2.62
C MET A 1 25.79 23.49 -2.36
N ARG A 2 24.64 23.57 -1.68
CA ARG A 2 23.71 22.43 -1.51
C ARG A 2 22.62 22.54 -2.59
N PRO A 3 22.19 21.45 -3.25
CA PRO A 3 21.05 21.52 -4.15
C PRO A 3 19.79 21.84 -3.35
N ARG A 4 19.10 22.89 -3.77
CA ARG A 4 17.73 23.21 -3.36
C ARG A 4 16.80 22.24 -4.09
N GLY A 5 15.83 21.66 -3.38
CA GLY A 5 14.71 20.97 -4.01
C GLY A 5 14.31 19.65 -3.37
N PHE A 6 14.02 19.63 -2.06
CA PHE A 6 13.09 18.66 -1.50
C PHE A 6 11.82 19.43 -1.15
N LEU A 7 10.92 19.51 -2.14
CA LEU A 7 9.60 20.11 -1.99
C LEU A 7 8.72 19.13 -1.21
N GLY A 8 8.36 19.54 0.00
CA GLY A 8 7.03 19.37 0.60
C GLY A 8 6.52 17.95 0.85
N ALA A 9 6.21 17.66 2.12
CA ALA A 9 5.26 16.63 2.51
C ALA A 9 3.91 16.86 1.79
N GLY A 10 3.75 16.21 0.64
CA GLY A 10 2.56 16.29 -0.20
C GLY A 10 1.42 15.48 0.40
N GLN A 11 0.49 16.21 0.99
CA GLN A 11 -0.82 15.83 1.54
C GLN A 11 -1.44 14.54 0.96
N TRP A 12 -1.71 13.59 1.86
CA TRP A 12 -2.61 12.45 1.62
C TRP A 12 -4.05 12.95 1.57
N LEU A 13 -4.49 13.48 0.42
CA LEU A 13 -5.83 14.04 0.25
C LEU A 13 -6.90 13.00 -0.15
N SER A 14 -6.56 11.73 -0.37
CA SER A 14 -7.54 10.71 -0.78
C SER A 14 -7.35 9.39 -0.04
N ARG A 15 -8.46 8.71 0.27
CA ARG A 15 -8.48 7.37 0.89
C ARG A 15 -7.89 6.27 0.01
N ALA A 16 -7.85 6.47 -1.30
CA ALA A 16 -7.18 5.58 -2.23
C ALA A 16 -5.66 5.65 -1.98
N MET A 17 -5.14 4.70 -1.21
CA MET A 17 -3.71 4.60 -0.88
C MET A 17 -2.92 3.85 -1.97
N SER A 18 -3.49 3.67 -3.17
CA SER A 18 -2.82 3.00 -4.29
C SER A 18 -2.14 4.02 -5.19
N ARG A 19 -1.28 4.88 -4.61
CA ARG A 19 -0.31 5.64 -5.41
C ARG A 19 1.05 4.97 -5.23
N CYS A 20 1.31 3.95 -6.04
CA CYS A 20 2.69 3.59 -6.35
C CYS A 20 3.36 4.87 -6.84
N VAL A 21 4.42 5.32 -6.15
CA VAL A 21 5.29 6.38 -6.65
C VAL A 21 5.92 5.85 -7.93
N LEU A 22 5.29 6.20 -9.05
CA LEU A 22 5.73 5.92 -10.41
C LEU A 22 6.02 7.30 -11.00
N GLU A 23 7.31 7.59 -11.17
CA GLU A 23 7.84 8.68 -11.99
C GLU A 23 7.05 8.85 -13.31
N PRO A 24 7.09 10.04 -13.96
CA PRO A 24 6.32 10.32 -15.16
C PRO A 24 6.48 9.22 -16.23
N ARG A 25 5.33 8.73 -16.72
CA ARG A 25 5.25 7.54 -17.59
C ARG A 25 5.38 7.90 -19.08
N PRO A 26 6.16 7.15 -19.88
CA PRO A 26 5.98 7.08 -21.32
C PRO A 26 4.65 6.36 -21.65
N PRO A 27 3.92 6.76 -22.70
CA PRO A 27 2.74 6.03 -23.15
C PRO A 27 3.11 4.60 -23.57
N GLY A 28 2.34 3.62 -23.08
CA GLY A 28 2.42 2.22 -23.54
C GLY A 28 3.42 1.30 -22.83
N LYS A 29 4.26 1.80 -21.90
CA LYS A 29 5.14 0.94 -21.08
C LYS A 29 4.80 1.07 -19.59
N ARG A 30 4.29 -0.01 -18.99
CA ARG A 30 4.26 -0.16 -17.53
C ARG A 30 5.62 -0.68 -17.10
N TRP A 31 6.58 0.22 -16.93
CA TRP A 31 7.81 -0.16 -16.24
C TRP A 31 7.43 -0.36 -14.77
N MET A 32 7.69 -1.55 -14.28
CA MET A 32 7.70 -1.77 -12.86
C MET A 32 9.15 -1.61 -12.41
N VAL A 33 9.40 -0.72 -11.47
CA VAL A 33 10.71 -0.56 -10.81
C VAL A 33 11.28 -1.95 -10.44
N ALA A 34 10.42 -2.85 -9.97
CA ALA A 34 10.78 -4.22 -9.63
C ALA A 34 11.53 -4.95 -10.75
N GLU A 35 11.12 -4.80 -12.02
CA GLU A 35 11.78 -5.45 -13.15
C GLU A 35 13.19 -4.89 -13.40
N LEU A 36 13.37 -3.57 -13.24
CA LEU A 36 14.68 -2.93 -13.37
C LEU A 36 15.67 -3.40 -12.31
N PHE A 37 15.18 -3.73 -11.11
CA PHE A 37 15.99 -4.20 -10.00
C PHE A 37 15.96 -5.73 -9.82
N GLY A 38 15.32 -6.47 -10.73
CA GLY A 38 15.22 -7.93 -10.66
C GLY A 38 14.46 -8.47 -9.44
N LEU A 39 13.56 -7.67 -8.86
CA LEU A 39 12.80 -8.04 -7.67
C LEU A 39 11.65 -8.99 -8.01
N THR A 40 11.49 -10.02 -7.18
CA THR A 40 10.35 -10.94 -7.19
C THR A 40 9.13 -10.32 -6.50
N ALA A 41 7.96 -10.93 -6.69
CA ALA A 41 6.73 -10.43 -6.08
C ALA A 41 6.80 -10.48 -4.54
N GLU A 42 7.46 -11.49 -3.99
CA GLU A 42 7.67 -11.74 -2.57
C GLU A 42 8.54 -10.66 -1.90
N GLU A 43 9.35 -9.95 -2.68
CA GLU A 43 10.21 -8.84 -2.26
C GLU A 43 9.50 -7.48 -2.35
N VAL A 44 8.31 -7.43 -2.95
CA VAL A 44 7.52 -6.21 -3.12
C VAL A 44 6.36 -6.18 -2.14
N TYR A 45 6.41 -5.24 -1.19
CA TYR A 45 5.29 -4.96 -0.29
C TYR A 45 4.26 -4.06 -0.97
N LEU A 46 3.00 -4.46 -0.92
CA LEU A 46 1.88 -3.66 -1.41
C LEU A 46 1.05 -3.11 -0.25
N VAL A 47 1.05 -1.80 -0.07
CA VAL A 47 0.18 -1.10 0.88
C VAL A 47 -1.05 -0.60 0.14
N HIS A 48 -2.25 -0.94 0.63
CA HIS A 48 -3.49 -0.53 -0.02
C HIS A 48 -4.64 -0.37 0.98
N ASP A 49 -5.67 0.39 0.59
CA ASP A 49 -6.87 0.58 1.38
C ASP A 49 -7.78 -0.67 1.40
N GLU A 50 -8.54 -0.81 2.48
CA GLU A 50 -9.40 -1.96 2.75
C GLU A 50 -10.75 -1.51 3.31
N LEU A 51 -11.81 -1.77 2.55
CA LEU A 51 -13.18 -1.43 2.93
C LEU A 51 -13.72 -2.34 4.05
N ASP A 52 -13.30 -3.60 4.10
CA ASP A 52 -13.84 -4.57 5.07
C ASP A 52 -13.29 -4.36 6.50
N LYS A 53 -12.40 -3.39 6.70
CA LYS A 53 -11.81 -3.07 8.00
C LYS A 53 -12.07 -1.61 8.34
N PRO A 54 -12.46 -1.29 9.60
CA PRO A 54 -12.63 0.09 10.01
C PRO A 54 -11.30 0.84 10.02
N LEU A 55 -11.37 2.17 9.96
CA LEU A 55 -10.19 3.03 10.09
C LEU A 55 -9.41 2.73 11.37
N GLY A 56 -8.08 2.75 11.29
CA GLY A 56 -7.22 2.40 12.41
C GLY A 56 -6.85 0.92 12.50
N ARG A 57 -7.48 0.04 11.70
CA ARG A 57 -7.15 -1.39 11.66
C ARG A 57 -6.20 -1.70 10.52
N LEU A 58 -5.04 -2.26 10.87
CA LEU A 58 -4.04 -2.76 9.95
C LEU A 58 -4.08 -4.28 9.91
N ALA A 59 -3.77 -4.87 8.75
CA ALA A 59 -3.54 -6.31 8.66
C ALA A 59 -2.49 -6.59 7.59
N LEU A 60 -1.44 -7.29 7.99
CA LEU A 60 -0.46 -7.83 7.06
C LEU A 60 -0.94 -9.20 6.57
N LYS A 61 -0.89 -9.43 5.26
CA LYS A 61 -1.28 -10.71 4.66
C LYS A 61 -0.33 -11.06 3.53
N LEU A 62 0.12 -12.31 3.50
CA LEU A 62 0.86 -12.82 2.35
C LEU A 62 -0.11 -13.17 1.21
N GLY A 63 0.09 -12.52 0.08
CA GLY A 63 -0.63 -12.73 -1.17
C GLY A 63 -2.15 -12.70 -1.13
N GLY A 64 -2.76 -13.48 -2.03
CA GLY A 64 -4.21 -13.58 -2.22
C GLY A 64 -4.78 -12.80 -3.41
N SER A 65 -6.09 -12.94 -3.63
CA SER A 65 -6.78 -12.33 -4.77
C SER A 65 -6.99 -10.82 -4.58
N ALA A 66 -7.37 -10.12 -5.66
CA ALA A 66 -7.60 -8.69 -5.63
C ALA A 66 -8.89 -8.27 -4.91
N ARG A 67 -9.85 -9.19 -4.68
CA ARG A 67 -11.15 -8.92 -4.03
C ARG A 67 -11.87 -7.65 -4.53
N GLY A 68 -11.78 -7.37 -5.83
CA GLY A 68 -12.39 -6.19 -6.45
C GLY A 68 -11.53 -4.90 -6.45
N HIS A 69 -10.38 -4.91 -5.79
CA HIS A 69 -9.47 -3.75 -5.77
C HIS A 69 -8.67 -3.64 -7.07
N ASN A 70 -8.94 -2.59 -7.87
CA ASN A 70 -8.33 -2.38 -9.18
C ASN A 70 -6.81 -2.22 -9.14
N GLY A 71 -6.28 -1.47 -8.17
CA GLY A 71 -4.83 -1.31 -7.96
C GLY A 71 -4.12 -2.64 -7.73
N VAL A 72 -4.61 -3.42 -6.76
CA VAL A 72 -4.12 -4.78 -6.48
C VAL A 72 -4.17 -5.70 -7.71
N ARG A 73 -5.29 -5.70 -8.45
CA ARG A 73 -5.41 -6.49 -9.70
C ARG A 73 -4.34 -6.09 -10.71
N SER A 74 -4.08 -4.79 -10.83
CA SER A 74 -3.04 -4.27 -11.71
C SER A 74 -1.64 -4.72 -11.28
N CYS A 75 -1.32 -4.68 -9.99
CA CYS A 75 -0.02 -5.15 -9.47
C CYS A 75 0.18 -6.64 -9.72
N ILE A 76 -0.83 -7.47 -9.45
CA ILE A 76 -0.77 -8.92 -9.71
C ILE A 76 -0.48 -9.20 -11.18
N SER A 77 -1.17 -8.48 -12.08
CA SER A 77 -0.96 -8.61 -13.52
C SER A 77 0.41 -8.12 -13.98
N CYS A 78 1.00 -7.11 -13.34
CA CYS A 78 2.32 -6.60 -13.72
C CYS A 78 3.44 -7.51 -13.21
N LEU A 79 3.29 -8.09 -12.02
CA LEU A 79 4.26 -9.01 -11.43
C LEU A 79 4.08 -10.46 -11.89
N ASN A 80 3.03 -10.75 -12.65
CA ASN A 80 2.61 -12.11 -12.99
C ASN A 80 2.54 -13.05 -11.77
N SER A 81 2.29 -12.49 -10.58
CA SER A 81 2.27 -13.21 -9.32
C SER A 81 1.40 -12.46 -8.32
N ASN A 82 0.78 -13.23 -7.42
CA ASN A 82 -0.01 -12.68 -6.32
C ASN A 82 0.69 -12.83 -4.97
N ALA A 83 1.95 -13.29 -4.91
CA ALA A 83 2.67 -13.67 -3.69
C ALA A 83 3.23 -12.50 -2.86
N MET A 84 2.97 -11.26 -3.29
CA MET A 84 3.35 -10.04 -2.58
C MET A 84 2.80 -10.00 -1.15
N PRO A 85 3.63 -9.69 -0.13
CA PRO A 85 3.13 -9.25 1.17
C PRO A 85 2.29 -7.98 1.03
N ARG A 86 1.15 -7.93 1.71
CA ARG A 86 0.18 -6.85 1.60
C ARG A 86 -0.16 -6.27 2.96
N LEU A 87 0.12 -4.98 3.14
CA LEU A 87 -0.40 -4.24 4.28
C LEU A 87 -1.75 -3.64 3.88
N ARG A 88 -2.82 -4.17 4.49
CA ARG A 88 -4.19 -3.71 4.31
C ARG A 88 -4.49 -2.64 5.35
N VAL A 89 -4.79 -1.43 4.89
CA VAL A 89 -5.14 -0.29 5.74
C VAL A 89 -6.65 -0.11 5.72
N GLY A 90 -7.31 -0.36 6.86
CA GLY A 90 -8.75 -0.19 6.97
C GLY A 90 -9.17 1.26 6.72
N ILE A 91 -10.18 1.46 5.88
CA ILE A 91 -10.80 2.77 5.63
C ILE A 91 -12.31 2.77 5.91
N GLY A 92 -12.86 1.63 6.34
CA GLY A 92 -14.28 1.41 6.54
C GLY A 92 -15.06 1.31 5.23
N ARG A 93 -16.15 0.56 5.25
CA ARG A 93 -17.11 0.50 4.15
C ARG A 93 -18.22 1.52 4.42
N PRO A 94 -18.57 2.38 3.46
CA PRO A 94 -19.73 3.25 3.61
C PRO A 94 -21.01 2.40 3.71
N THR A 95 -22.03 2.92 4.38
CA THR A 95 -23.33 2.25 4.58
C THR A 95 -23.99 1.86 3.25
N HIS A 96 -23.79 2.70 2.24
CA HIS A 96 -24.39 2.59 0.92
C HIS A 96 -23.37 2.04 -0.10
N PRO A 97 -23.62 0.88 -0.74
CA PRO A 97 -22.71 0.31 -1.73
C PRO A 97 -22.35 1.26 -2.89
N GLU A 98 -23.32 2.06 -3.33
CA GLU A 98 -23.18 3.08 -4.37
C GLU A 98 -22.19 4.20 -3.97
N ALA A 99 -22.02 4.44 -2.67
CA ALA A 99 -21.10 5.45 -2.16
C ALA A 99 -19.64 4.96 -2.11
N VAL A 100 -19.36 3.68 -2.39
CA VAL A 100 -18.00 3.12 -2.30
C VAL A 100 -17.00 3.87 -3.17
N GLN A 101 -17.37 4.19 -4.43
CA GLN A 101 -16.46 4.90 -5.34
C GLN A 101 -16.14 6.31 -4.82
N ALA A 102 -17.14 7.05 -4.38
CA ALA A 102 -16.96 8.38 -3.81
C ALA A 102 -16.17 8.33 -2.50
N HIS A 103 -16.41 7.30 -1.67
CA HIS A 103 -15.68 7.08 -0.43
C HIS A 103 -14.19 6.87 -0.69
N VAL A 104 -13.80 5.92 -1.54
CA VAL A 104 -12.37 5.65 -1.78
C VAL A 104 -11.65 6.83 -2.46
N LEU A 105 -12.34 7.61 -3.28
CA LEU A 105 -11.75 8.78 -3.95
C LEU A 105 -11.80 10.05 -3.08
N GLY A 106 -12.59 10.05 -2.01
CA GLY A 106 -12.80 11.20 -1.14
C GLY A 106 -11.70 11.39 -0.10
N CYS A 107 -11.70 12.58 0.49
CA CYS A 107 -10.83 12.94 1.60
C CYS A 107 -11.25 12.24 2.91
N PHE A 108 -10.32 12.13 3.85
CA PHE A 108 -10.65 11.84 5.25
C PHE A 108 -11.33 13.05 5.89
N SER A 109 -12.31 12.83 6.76
CA SER A 109 -12.90 13.89 7.58
C SER A 109 -11.87 14.42 8.61
N PRO A 110 -12.07 15.62 9.18
CA PRO A 110 -11.13 16.16 10.18
C PRO A 110 -10.86 15.19 11.35
N ALA A 111 -11.90 14.55 11.88
CA ALA A 111 -11.76 13.57 12.96
C ALA A 111 -10.96 12.32 12.54
N GLU A 112 -11.07 11.89 11.28
CA GLU A 112 -10.27 10.77 10.78
C GLU A 112 -8.82 11.19 10.49
N GLN A 113 -8.61 12.44 10.05
CA GLN A 113 -7.27 12.98 9.82
C GLN A 113 -6.43 12.99 11.10
N GLU A 114 -7.05 13.24 12.25
CA GLU A 114 -6.39 13.16 13.57
C GLU A 114 -5.84 11.75 13.88
N LEU A 115 -6.45 10.70 13.32
CA LEU A 115 -6.01 9.31 13.51
C LEU A 115 -4.88 8.89 12.56
N LEU A 116 -4.68 9.62 11.45
CA LEU A 116 -3.75 9.22 10.40
C LEU A 116 -2.28 9.16 10.85
N PRO A 117 -1.73 10.13 11.61
CA PRO A 117 -0.32 10.08 12.02
C PRO A 117 0.00 8.78 12.77
N LEU A 118 -0.79 8.46 13.80
CA LEU A 118 -0.62 7.24 14.59
C LEU A 118 -0.83 5.96 13.78
N LEU A 119 -1.75 5.99 12.81
CA LEU A 119 -1.99 4.87 11.90
C LEU A 119 -0.78 4.63 10.99
N LEU A 120 -0.18 5.70 10.46
CA LEU A 120 0.98 5.63 9.57
C LEU A 120 2.24 5.17 10.32
N ASP A 121 2.42 5.62 11.57
CA ASP A 121 3.51 5.14 12.44
C ASP A 121 3.41 3.62 12.64
N ARG A 122 2.24 3.14 13.07
CA ARG A 122 1.99 1.69 13.25
C ARG A 122 2.14 0.90 11.96
N ALA A 123 1.72 1.47 10.83
CA ALA A 123 1.88 0.83 9.52
C ALA A 123 3.36 0.66 9.16
N THR A 124 4.16 1.67 9.45
CA THR A 124 5.61 1.65 9.23
C THR A 124 6.27 0.60 10.13
N ASP A 125 5.97 0.61 11.43
CA ASP A 125 6.50 -0.36 12.38
C ASP A 125 6.18 -1.80 11.96
N LEU A 126 4.92 -2.08 11.61
CA LEU A 126 4.50 -3.42 11.16
C LEU A 126 5.26 -3.90 9.92
N ILE A 127 5.52 -3.02 8.95
CA ILE A 127 6.29 -3.37 7.76
C ILE A 127 7.75 -3.64 8.13
N LEU A 128 8.36 -2.76 8.92
CA LEU A 128 9.76 -2.88 9.33
C LEU A 128 9.99 -4.15 10.15
N ASP A 129 9.11 -4.44 11.09
CA ASP A 129 9.18 -5.65 11.91
C ASP A 129 9.04 -6.90 11.06
N HIS A 130 8.10 -6.91 10.11
CA HIS A 130 7.97 -8.07 9.22
C HIS A 130 9.17 -8.25 8.29
N ILE A 131 9.79 -7.17 7.82
CA ILE A 131 11.04 -7.24 7.03
C ILE A 131 12.16 -7.84 7.90
N ARG A 132 12.30 -7.41 9.16
CA ARG A 132 13.29 -7.93 10.10
C ARG A 132 13.07 -9.42 10.36
N GLU A 133 11.84 -9.84 10.66
CA GLU A 133 11.47 -11.24 10.88
C GLU A 133 11.84 -12.11 9.67
N ARG A 134 11.51 -11.66 8.45
CA ARG A 134 11.84 -12.39 7.23
C ARG A 134 13.34 -12.49 6.97
N SER A 135 14.11 -11.47 7.38
CA SER A 135 15.56 -11.45 7.20
C SER A 135 16.31 -12.40 8.13
N GLN A 136 15.72 -12.78 9.27
CA GLN A 136 16.38 -13.63 10.26
C GLN A 136 16.37 -15.13 9.89
N GLY A 137 15.66 -15.53 8.83
CA GLY A 137 15.56 -16.92 8.39
C GLY A 137 14.96 -17.86 9.47
N PRO A 138 14.60 -19.11 9.13
CA PRO A 138 14.49 -20.12 10.17
C PRO A 138 15.90 -20.29 10.77
N SER A 139 16.05 -20.10 12.07
CA SER A 139 17.23 -20.62 12.76
C SER A 139 17.34 -22.09 12.42
N LEU A 140 18.37 -22.46 11.66
CA LEU A 140 18.75 -23.85 11.43
C LEU A 140 19.06 -24.44 12.81
N GLY A 141 18.05 -25.01 13.46
CA GLY A 141 18.20 -25.81 14.65
C GLY A 141 19.11 -26.98 14.30
N LEU A 142 20.29 -26.98 14.92
CA LEU A 142 21.19 -28.12 15.01
C LEU A 142 20.49 -29.31 15.69
#